data_AF-A0A4W3GRQ2-F1
#
_entry.id   AF-A0A4W3GRQ2-F1
#
_cell.length_a   1.000
_cell.length_b   1.000
_cell.length_c   1.000
_cell.angle_alpha   90.00
_cell.angle_beta   90.00
_cell.angle_gamma   90.00
#
_symmetry.space_group_name_H-M   'P 1'
#
loop_
_entity.id
_entity.type
_entity.pdbx_description
1 polymer ?
#
loop_
_entity_poly.entity_id
_entity_poly.type
_entity_poly.pdbx_seq_one_letter_code
_entity_poly.pdbx_strand_id
1 'polypeptide(L)'
;MTGIVNINGRPAVIGTFSTQANSIPGSAVCAFYMEDIATAFRGRFQEQRPGDAAWIPVPEDRVPTPRYLLPTPRSPSTHTHPPTHTPTHHSHTRTRSHTH
;
A
#
# COMPACT_ATOMS: atom_id res chain seq x y z
N MET A 1 -11.09 15.40 0.70
CA MET A 1 -9.62 15.33 0.60
C MET A 1 -9.19 14.10 1.38
N THR A 2 -8.86 13.01 0.70
CA THR A 2 -8.16 11.88 1.32
C THR A 2 -6.96 11.56 0.44
N GLY A 3 -5.78 11.48 1.06
CA GLY A 3 -4.51 11.30 0.37
C GLY A 3 -3.43 10.91 1.38
N ILE A 4 -2.37 10.29 0.88
CA ILE A 4 -1.21 9.91 1.70
C ILE A 4 -0.36 11.16 1.92
N VAL A 5 -0.05 11.44 3.17
CA VAL A 5 0.84 12.53 3.60
C VAL A 5 2.10 11.94 4.24
N ASN A 6 3.22 12.65 4.20
CA ASN A 6 4.44 12.23 4.89
C ASN A 6 4.56 12.98 6.22
N ILE A 7 4.60 12.24 7.32
CA ILE A 7 4.79 12.75 8.68
C ILE A 7 6.08 12.14 9.22
N ASN A 8 7.06 12.95 9.57
CA ASN A 8 8.37 12.49 10.04
C ASN A 8 9.05 11.47 9.07
N GLY A 9 8.87 11.68 7.76
CA GLY A 9 9.42 10.79 6.73
C GLY A 9 8.67 9.47 6.52
N ARG A 10 7.53 9.26 7.20
CA ARG A 10 6.70 8.05 7.07
C ARG A 10 5.36 8.36 6.40
N PRO A 11 4.91 7.54 5.44
CA PRO A 11 3.62 7.72 4.78
C PRO A 11 2.49 7.44 5.77
N ALA A 12 1.53 8.35 5.85
CA ALA A 12 0.39 8.33 6.76
C ALA A 12 -0.89 8.82 6.07
N VAL A 13 -2.03 8.44 6.62
CA VAL A 13 -3.35 8.95 6.24
C VAL A 13 -3.95 9.68 7.43
N ILE A 14 -4.60 10.81 7.15
CA ILE A 14 -5.32 11.60 8.16
C ILE A 14 -6.80 11.25 8.13
N GLY A 15 -7.37 10.97 9.29
CA GLY A 15 -8.81 10.75 9.48
C GLY A 15 -9.39 11.74 10.49
N THR A 16 -10.56 12.28 10.17
CA THR A 16 -11.39 13.09 11.08
C THR A 16 -12.52 12.24 11.63
N PHE A 17 -12.69 12.26 12.95
CA PHE A 17 -13.71 11.49 13.66
C PHE A 17 -14.57 12.43 14.49
N SER A 18 -15.86 12.11 14.57
CA SER A 18 -16.81 12.81 15.44
C SER A 18 -17.49 11.80 16.35
N THR A 19 -17.94 12.26 17.52
CA THR A 19 -18.84 11.47 18.37
C THR A 19 -20.17 11.19 17.67
N GLN A 20 -20.91 10.17 18.15
CA GLN A 20 -22.25 9.88 17.64
C GLN A 20 -23.22 11.02 17.97
N ALA A 21 -24.29 11.19 17.18
CA ALA A 21 -25.24 12.29 17.34
C ALA A 21 -25.91 12.35 18.72
N ASN A 22 -26.07 11.21 19.39
CA ASN A 22 -26.70 11.11 20.71
C ASN A 22 -25.68 11.16 21.87
N SER A 23 -24.45 11.57 21.60
CA SER A 23 -23.37 11.71 22.59
C SER A 23 -22.99 13.17 22.78
N ILE A 24 -22.14 13.45 23.78
CA ILE A 24 -21.53 14.77 23.95
C ILE A 24 -20.74 15.11 22.67
N PRO A 25 -20.99 16.27 22.02
CA PRO A 25 -20.30 16.62 20.78
C PRO A 25 -18.79 16.75 20.98
N GLY A 26 -18.04 16.10 20.10
CA GLY A 26 -16.58 16.16 20.08
C GLY A 26 -16.03 15.71 18.74
N SER A 27 -14.86 16.23 18.38
CA SER A 27 -14.15 15.87 17.16
C SER A 27 -12.69 15.58 17.47
N ALA A 28 -12.08 14.73 16.64
CA ALA A 28 -10.67 14.38 16.71
C ALA A 28 -10.08 14.27 15.31
N VAL A 29 -8.79 14.61 15.20
CA VAL A 29 -7.97 14.36 14.01
C VAL A 29 -6.92 13.34 14.41
N CYS A 30 -6.85 12.23 13.67
CA CYS A 30 -5.88 11.17 13.90
C CYS A 30 -5.01 10.96 12.66
N ALA A 31 -3.74 10.62 12.88
CA ALA A 31 -2.81 10.21 11.84
C ALA A 31 -2.52 8.70 11.99
N PHE A 32 -2.60 7.96 10.88
CA PHE A 32 -2.33 6.52 10.84
C PHE A 32 -1.20 6.25 9.86
N TYR A 33 -0.09 5.66 10.31
CA TYR A 33 1.00 5.28 9.43
C TYR A 33 0.62 4.06 8.59
N MET A 34 1.03 4.04 7.33
CA MET A 34 0.70 2.96 6.40
C MET A 34 1.28 1.60 6.83
N GLU A 35 2.41 1.60 7.56
CA GLU A 35 3.00 0.38 8.12
C GLU A 35 2.15 -0.25 9.24
N ASP A 36 1.52 0.58 10.08
CA ASP A 36 0.64 0.12 11.16
C ASP A 36 -0.64 -0.46 10.58
N ILE A 37 -1.19 0.19 9.55
CA ILE A 37 -2.33 -0.32 8.78
C ILE A 37 -1.99 -1.69 8.16
N ALA A 38 -0.84 -1.80 7.49
CA ALA A 38 -0.40 -3.08 6.91
C ALA A 38 -0.19 -4.16 7.98
N THR A 39 0.25 -3.79 9.18
CA THR A 39 0.43 -4.71 10.30
C THR A 39 -0.89 -5.21 10.87
N ALA A 40 -1.91 -4.36 10.95
CA ALA A 40 -3.26 -4.77 11.37
C ALA A 40 -3.81 -5.90 10.48
N PHE A 41 -3.60 -5.81 9.16
CA PHE A 41 -3.99 -6.85 8.20
C PHE A 41 -3.19 -8.15 8.30
N ARG A 42 -2.03 -8.16 8.96
CA ARG A 42 -1.26 -9.37 9.27
C ARG A 42 -1.60 -9.95 10.65
N GLY A 43 -2.44 -9.27 11.42
CA GLY A 43 -2.88 -9.69 12.74
C GLY A 43 -3.93 -10.81 12.70
N ARG A 44 -4.46 -11.14 13.88
CA ARG A 44 -5.52 -12.15 14.00
C ARG A 44 -6.84 -11.63 13.45
N PHE A 45 -7.55 -12.49 12.72
CA PHE A 45 -8.93 -12.24 12.38
C PHE A 45 -9.80 -12.23 13.64
N GLN A 46 -10.91 -11.49 13.60
CA GLN A 46 -11.95 -11.56 14.61
C GLN A 46 -13.12 -12.35 14.03
N GLU A 47 -13.70 -13.25 14.83
CA GLU A 47 -14.93 -13.97 14.47
C GLU A 47 -16.04 -13.68 15.46
N GLN A 48 -17.27 -13.62 14.95
CA GLN A 48 -18.47 -13.67 15.78
C GLN A 48 -19.11 -15.05 15.59
N ARG A 49 -19.22 -15.81 16.68
CA ARG A 49 -19.89 -17.12 16.65
C ARG A 49 -21.41 -16.93 16.57
N PRO A 50 -22.16 -17.95 16.10
CA PRO A 50 -23.62 -17.87 16.05
C PRO A 50 -24.25 -17.51 17.40
N GLY A 51 -25.37 -16.81 17.34
CA GLY A 51 -25.97 -16.14 18.50
C GLY A 51 -25.35 -14.76 18.73
N ASP A 52 -25.85 -14.03 19.72
CA ASP A 52 -25.34 -12.70 20.09
C ASP A 52 -23.99 -12.78 20.84
N ALA A 53 -23.08 -13.63 20.36
CA ALA A 53 -21.77 -13.83 20.94
C ALA A 53 -20.88 -12.60 20.69
N ALA A 54 -19.93 -12.38 21.60
CA ALA A 54 -18.88 -11.39 21.42
C ALA A 54 -17.96 -11.76 20.23
N TRP A 55 -17.32 -10.74 19.66
CA TRP A 55 -16.25 -10.92 18.69
C TRP A 55 -14.99 -11.38 19.40
N ILE A 56 -14.46 -12.54 19.01
CA ILE A 56 -13.25 -13.12 19.61
C ILE A 56 -12.16 -13.33 18.55
N PRO A 57 -10.87 -13.31 18.94
CA PRO A 57 -9.79 -13.58 18.01
C PRO A 57 -9.87 -15.02 17.49
N VAL A 58 -9.74 -15.20 16.18
CA VAL A 58 -9.62 -16.51 15.53
C VAL A 58 -8.29 -17.16 15.93
N PRO A 59 -8.29 -18.41 16.44
CA PRO A 59 -7.08 -19.18 16.67
C PRO A 59 -6.27 -19.37 15.38
N GLU A 60 -4.94 -19.28 15.46
CA GLU A 60 -4.05 -19.27 14.30
C GLU A 60 -4.08 -20.59 13.51
N ASP A 61 -4.28 -21.71 14.19
CA ASP A 61 -4.44 -23.05 13.61
C ASP A 61 -5.67 -23.19 12.71
N ARG A 62 -6.66 -22.31 12.86
CA ARG A 62 -7.85 -22.27 12.02
C ARG A 62 -7.78 -21.21 10.92
N VAL A 63 -6.66 -20.48 10.80
CA VAL A 63 -6.45 -19.53 9.71
C VAL A 63 -6.08 -20.29 8.44
N PRO A 64 -6.81 -20.11 7.32
CA PRO A 64 -6.51 -20.81 6.07
C PRO A 64 -5.10 -20.49 5.53
N THR A 65 -4.47 -21.49 4.91
CA THR A 65 -3.15 -21.38 4.26
C THR A 65 -3.29 -21.57 2.74
N PRO A 66 -2.72 -20.69 1.89
CA PRO A 66 -1.98 -19.47 2.26
C PRO A 66 -2.90 -18.41 2.86
N ARG A 67 -2.39 -17.61 3.80
CA ARG A 67 -3.15 -16.49 4.36
C ARG A 67 -3.57 -15.55 3.22
N TYR A 68 -4.87 -15.23 3.15
CA TYR A 68 -5.47 -14.46 2.05
C TYR A 68 -4.84 -13.09 1.78
N LEU A 69 -4.12 -12.51 2.76
CA LEU A 69 -3.51 -11.18 2.67
C LEU A 69 -2.01 -11.21 2.39
N LEU A 70 -1.39 -12.39 2.34
CA LEU A 70 0.01 -12.50 1.95
C LEU A 70 0.08 -12.60 0.42
N PRO A 71 0.92 -11.79 -0.26
CA PRO A 71 1.21 -12.01 -1.67
C PRO A 71 1.62 -13.48 -1.84
N THR A 72 1.05 -14.17 -2.81
CA THR A 72 1.59 -15.47 -3.21
C THR A 72 3.06 -15.27 -3.54
N PRO A 73 3.96 -16.19 -3.14
CA PRO A 73 5.33 -16.14 -3.62
C PRO A 73 5.25 -16.10 -5.15
N ARG A 74 5.54 -14.95 -5.76
CA ARG A 74 5.78 -14.92 -7.19
C ARG A 74 6.95 -15.87 -7.39
N SER A 75 6.73 -16.94 -8.15
CA SER A 75 7.83 -17.72 -8.72
C SER A 75 8.89 -16.73 -9.22
N PRO A 76 10.19 -16.94 -8.96
CA PRO A 76 11.22 -15.99 -9.38
C PRO A 76 11.29 -16.00 -10.90
N SER A 77 10.45 -15.17 -11.54
CA SER A 77 10.56 -14.87 -12.96
C SER A 77 11.89 -14.16 -13.12
N THR A 78 12.81 -14.83 -13.79
CA THR A 78 14.11 -14.30 -14.21
C THR A 78 13.87 -13.21 -15.26
N HIS A 79 13.36 -12.05 -14.84
CA HIS A 79 13.38 -10.84 -15.66
C HIS A 79 14.78 -10.26 -15.56
N THR A 80 15.71 -10.87 -16.30
CA THR A 80 16.95 -10.24 -16.69
C THR A 80 16.56 -8.98 -17.45
N HIS A 81 16.73 -7.81 -16.82
CA HIS A 81 16.69 -6.54 -17.54
C HIS A 81 17.72 -6.63 -18.67
N PRO A 82 17.35 -6.38 -19.95
CA PRO A 82 18.36 -6.23 -20.98
C PRO A 82 19.19 -4.98 -20.62
N PRO A 83 20.52 -5.00 -20.83
CA PRO A 83 21.34 -3.85 -20.55
C PRO A 83 20.86 -2.65 -21.38
N THR A 84 20.64 -1.53 -20.70
CA THR A 84 20.33 -0.24 -21.29
C THR A 84 21.34 0.07 -22.39
N HIS A 85 20.90 0.06 -23.66
CA HIS A 85 21.71 0.56 -24.75
C HIS A 85 21.90 2.08 -24.57
N THR A 86 23.13 2.47 -24.23
CA THR A 86 23.58 3.86 -24.28
C THR A 86 23.44 4.36 -25.72
N PRO A 87 22.75 5.48 -26.00
CA PRO A 87 22.70 6.01 -27.34
C PRO A 87 24.04 6.67 -27.68
N THR A 88 24.82 6.03 -28.54
CA THR A 88 26.01 6.63 -29.15
C THR A 88 25.55 7.76 -30.06
N HIS A 89 25.86 9.00 -29.69
CA HIS A 89 25.57 10.19 -30.49
C HIS A 89 26.48 10.20 -31.73
N HIS A 90 26.00 9.64 -32.84
CA HIS A 90 26.65 9.84 -34.15
C HIS A 90 26.28 11.22 -34.69
N SER A 91 27.22 12.16 -34.55
CA SER A 91 27.19 13.47 -35.20
C SER A 91 27.32 13.30 -36.72
N HIS A 92 26.20 13.32 -37.44
CA HIS A 92 26.19 13.49 -38.88
C HIS A 92 26.25 14.99 -39.23
N THR A 93 27.43 15.47 -39.63
CA THR A 93 27.60 16.74 -40.32
C THR A 93 27.01 16.63 -41.72
N ARG A 94 25.86 17.27 -41.96
CA ARG A 94 25.25 17.37 -43.30
C ARG A 94 25.80 18.63 -44.00
N THR A 95 26.80 18.46 -44.85
CA THR A 95 27.29 19.53 -45.74
C THR A 95 26.23 19.81 -46.80
N ARG A 96 25.70 21.04 -46.84
CA ARG A 96 24.75 21.51 -47.87
C ARG A 96 25.56 21.99 -49.07
N SER A 97 25.65 21.19 -50.13
CA SER A 97 26.19 21.63 -51.42
C SER A 97 25.16 22.52 -52.13
N HIS A 98 25.48 23.80 -52.26
CA HIS A 98 24.81 24.74 -53.17
C HIS A 98 25.25 24.43 -54.60
N THR A 99 24.30 24.30 -55.53
CA THR A 99 24.58 24.32 -56.97
C THR A 99 23.84 25.49 -57.60
N HIS A 100 24.54 26.09 -58.56
CA HIS A 100 24.34 27.42 -59.16
C HIS A 100 23.24 27.46 -60.23
#